data_AF-A0A529XZ96-F1
#
_entry.id   AF-A0A529XZ96-F1
#
_cell.length_a   1.000
_cell.length_b   1.000
_cell.length_c   1.000
_cell.angle_alpha   90.00
_cell.angle_beta   90.00
_cell.angle_gamma   90.00
#
_symmetry.space_group_name_H-M   'P 1'
#
loop_
_entity.id
_entity.type
_entity.pdbx_description
1 polymer ?
#
loop_
_entity_poly.entity_id
_entity_poly.type
_entity_poly.pdbx_seq_one_letter_code
_entity_poly.pdbx_strand_id
1 'polypeptide(L)'
;PWGTAAAKTSVALPTNASTHRTYSGINVLILWGAAVERGFPTQRWVTYRQAVALGGSVRRGERGTTVVYANRFVPDDEKKRARETGENAQAMPFLKRFTVFNIEQCDGLPDEVAPLSPPPPASLIEPRVEALIKATGIDFRIGGDRAFYMPPYDYVQVPPPQAFFEPIDWHRTALHELG
;
A
#
# COMPACT_ATOMS: atom_id res chain seq x y z
N PRO A 1 -16.43 -15.54 -15.94
CA PRO A 1 -17.15 -14.28 -16.25
C PRO A 1 -16.65 -13.17 -15.31
N TRP A 2 -15.59 -12.49 -15.71
CA TRP A 2 -14.67 -11.77 -14.80
C TRP A 2 -14.82 -10.25 -14.83
N GLY A 3 -15.96 -9.76 -15.30
CA GLY A 3 -16.30 -8.35 -15.32
C GLY A 3 -17.18 -7.99 -14.13
N THR A 4 -16.63 -7.94 -12.92
CA THR A 4 -17.26 -7.27 -11.80
C THR A 4 -16.35 -6.16 -11.32
N ALA A 5 -16.94 -5.08 -10.79
CA ALA A 5 -16.32 -3.78 -10.51
C ALA A 5 -14.99 -3.82 -9.70
N ALA A 6 -14.63 -4.96 -9.11
CA ALA A 6 -13.33 -5.23 -8.50
C ALA A 6 -12.14 -4.96 -9.44
N ALA A 7 -12.31 -5.08 -10.77
CA ALA A 7 -11.22 -4.83 -11.73
C ALA A 7 -10.82 -3.34 -11.86
N LYS A 8 -11.60 -2.38 -11.33
CA LYS A 8 -11.28 -0.94 -11.39
C LYS A 8 -10.64 -0.39 -10.12
N THR A 9 -10.70 -1.13 -9.02
CA THR A 9 -10.10 -0.70 -7.75
C THR A 9 -8.64 -1.14 -7.71
N SER A 10 -7.72 -0.20 -7.61
CA SER A 10 -6.30 -0.50 -7.45
C SER A 10 -6.07 -1.48 -6.28
N VAL A 11 -5.33 -2.57 -6.52
CA VAL A 11 -4.88 -3.53 -5.49
C VAL A 11 -3.62 -3.03 -4.77
N ALA A 12 -3.42 -1.71 -4.70
CA ALA A 12 -2.31 -1.11 -3.97
C ALA A 12 -2.59 -1.11 -2.45
N LEU A 13 -1.52 -1.02 -1.66
CA LEU A 13 -1.67 -0.78 -0.22
C LEU A 13 -2.39 0.57 0.00
N PRO A 14 -3.35 0.65 0.94
CA PRO A 14 -3.97 1.92 1.28
C PRO A 14 -2.94 2.90 1.79
N THR A 15 -2.99 4.14 1.30
CA THR A 15 -2.05 5.21 1.65
C THR A 15 -2.80 6.46 2.12
N ASN A 16 -2.20 7.17 3.07
CA ASN A 16 -2.70 8.48 3.46
C ASN A 16 -2.24 9.52 2.43
N ALA A 17 -3.17 10.14 1.73
CA ALA A 17 -2.83 10.98 0.58
C ALA A 17 -2.16 12.32 0.96
N SER A 18 -2.23 12.73 2.23
CA SER A 18 -1.55 13.93 2.75
C SER A 18 -0.13 13.67 3.26
N THR A 19 0.16 12.44 3.72
CA THR A 19 1.47 12.10 4.32
C THR A 19 2.24 11.03 3.55
N HIS A 20 1.62 10.45 2.53
CA HIS A 20 2.10 9.32 1.72
C HIS A 20 2.45 8.05 2.51
N ARG A 21 2.09 7.97 3.80
CA ARG A 21 2.31 6.79 4.63
C ARG A 21 1.31 5.70 4.28
N THR A 22 1.78 4.47 4.15
CA THR A 22 0.94 3.27 4.01
C THR A 22 0.25 2.94 5.32
N TYR A 23 -1.02 2.57 5.25
CA TYR A 23 -1.72 1.95 6.38
C TYR A 23 -1.20 0.53 6.61
N SER A 24 -1.30 0.06 7.85
CA SER A 24 -0.81 -1.26 8.26
C SER A 24 -1.86 -2.02 9.09
N GLY A 25 -1.66 -3.34 9.19
CA GLY A 25 -2.50 -4.23 9.99
C GLY A 25 -3.96 -4.25 9.52
N ILE A 26 -4.89 -4.27 10.48
CA ILE A 26 -6.33 -4.39 10.20
C ILE A 26 -6.87 -3.24 9.34
N ASN A 27 -6.24 -2.06 9.37
CA ASN A 27 -6.67 -0.93 8.55
C ASN A 27 -6.53 -1.22 7.05
N VAL A 28 -5.60 -2.09 6.63
CA VAL A 28 -5.47 -2.48 5.23
C VAL A 28 -6.76 -3.18 4.77
N LEU A 29 -7.23 -4.17 5.54
CA LEU A 29 -8.43 -4.94 5.22
C LEU A 29 -9.70 -4.09 5.28
N ILE A 30 -9.82 -3.22 6.29
CA ILE A 30 -10.97 -2.30 6.42
C ILE A 30 -11.06 -1.38 5.20
N LEU A 31 -9.93 -0.80 4.78
CA LEU A 31 -9.90 0.15 3.68
C LEU A 31 -10.09 -0.53 2.32
N TRP A 32 -9.49 -1.71 2.10
CA TRP A 32 -9.76 -2.51 0.91
C TRP A 32 -11.24 -2.90 0.80
N GLY A 33 -11.83 -3.38 1.90
CA GLY A 33 -13.26 -3.70 1.95
C GLY A 33 -14.11 -2.50 1.59
N ALA A 34 -13.84 -1.34 2.20
CA ALA A 34 -14.57 -0.10 1.91
C ALA A 34 -14.38 0.39 0.46
N ALA A 35 -13.19 0.25 -0.12
CA ALA A 35 -12.92 0.61 -1.51
C ALA A 35 -13.69 -0.29 -2.48
N VAL A 36 -13.69 -1.60 -2.24
CA VAL A 36 -14.40 -2.56 -3.10
C VAL A 36 -15.91 -2.40 -2.97
N GLU A 37 -16.44 -2.30 -1.75
CA GLU A 37 -17.88 -2.16 -1.48
C GLU A 37 -18.45 -0.89 -2.11
N ARG A 38 -17.69 0.20 -2.11
CA ARG A 38 -18.12 1.52 -2.60
C ARG A 38 -17.59 1.85 -3.99
N GLY A 39 -16.86 0.94 -4.61
CA GLY A 39 -16.32 1.07 -5.97
C GLY A 39 -15.30 2.20 -6.13
N PHE A 40 -14.51 2.50 -5.10
CA PHE A 40 -13.47 3.53 -5.22
C PHE A 40 -12.32 3.02 -6.11
N PRO A 41 -11.92 3.76 -7.15
CA PRO A 41 -10.81 3.36 -8.04
C PRO A 41 -9.45 3.38 -7.36
N THR A 42 -9.28 4.17 -6.30
CA THR A 42 -7.98 4.41 -5.67
C THR A 42 -7.95 3.94 -4.21
N GLN A 43 -6.74 3.64 -3.74
CA GLN A 43 -6.47 3.30 -2.34
C GLN A 43 -5.86 4.49 -1.59
N ARG A 44 -6.25 5.71 -1.94
CA ARG A 44 -5.77 6.95 -1.32
C ARG A 44 -6.84 7.53 -0.39
N TRP A 45 -6.45 7.78 0.85
CA TRP A 45 -7.36 8.15 1.93
C TRP A 45 -6.89 9.39 2.68
N VAL A 46 -7.81 10.22 3.15
CA VAL A 46 -7.55 11.46 3.89
C VAL A 46 -8.54 11.63 5.04
N THR A 47 -8.12 12.24 6.14
CA THR A 47 -9.09 12.72 7.14
C THR A 47 -9.77 13.99 6.64
N TYR A 48 -10.94 14.33 7.20
CA TYR A 48 -11.64 15.58 6.85
C TYR A 48 -10.73 16.82 6.98
N ARG A 49 -9.98 16.91 8.09
CA ARG A 49 -9.05 18.04 8.33
C ARG A 49 -7.92 18.07 7.31
N GLN A 50 -7.44 16.91 6.86
CA GLN A 50 -6.42 16.82 5.81
C GLN A 50 -6.97 17.26 4.45
N ALA A 51 -8.18 16.84 4.09
CA ALA A 51 -8.82 17.28 2.84
C ALA A 51 -8.92 18.81 2.79
N VAL A 52 -9.38 19.44 3.88
CA VAL A 52 -9.44 20.90 4.01
C VAL A 52 -8.06 21.55 3.97
N ALA A 53 -7.07 20.98 4.66
CA ALA A 53 -5.70 21.50 4.66
C ALA A 53 -5.03 21.42 3.27
N LEU A 54 -5.45 20.46 2.44
CA LEU A 54 -5.00 20.33 1.05
C LEU A 54 -5.75 21.25 0.08
N GLY A 55 -6.68 22.09 0.55
CA GLY A 55 -7.47 23.00 -0.27
C GLY A 55 -8.74 22.38 -0.86
N GLY A 56 -9.01 21.10 -0.58
CA GLY A 56 -10.22 20.41 -1.00
C GLY A 56 -11.30 20.36 0.09
N SER A 57 -12.41 19.71 -0.22
CA SER A 57 -13.49 19.47 0.74
C SER A 57 -14.14 18.12 0.50
N VAL A 58 -14.57 17.45 1.58
CA VAL A 58 -15.37 16.23 1.46
C VAL A 58 -16.77 16.63 0.99
N ARG A 59 -17.28 15.98 -0.06
CA ARG A 59 -18.63 16.25 -0.59
C ARG A 59 -19.70 16.03 0.46
N ARG A 60 -20.73 16.88 0.44
CA ARG A 60 -21.83 16.82 1.40
C ARG A 60 -22.59 15.50 1.24
N GLY A 61 -22.79 14.78 2.36
CA GLY A 61 -23.50 13.50 2.39
C GLY A 61 -22.59 12.27 2.27
N GLU A 62 -21.30 12.46 1.98
CA GLU A 62 -20.34 11.37 1.96
C GLU A 62 -20.11 10.78 3.35
N ARG A 63 -20.13 9.45 3.43
CA ARG A 63 -19.80 8.72 4.67
C ARG A 63 -18.32 8.39 4.70
N GLY A 64 -17.67 8.62 5.84
CA GLY A 64 -16.28 8.21 6.04
C GLY A 64 -16.15 6.76 6.51
N THR A 65 -14.96 6.20 6.34
CA THR A 65 -14.56 4.87 6.80
C THR A 65 -13.82 5.00 8.12
N THR A 66 -14.14 4.14 9.11
CA THR A 66 -13.48 4.18 10.42
C THR A 66 -12.23 3.32 10.41
N VAL A 67 -11.09 3.91 10.76
CA VAL A 67 -9.81 3.23 10.98
C VAL A 67 -9.39 3.33 12.44
N VAL A 68 -8.51 2.43 12.87
CA VAL A 68 -8.05 2.35 14.26
C VAL A 68 -6.56 2.62 14.37
N TYR A 69 -6.16 3.32 15.42
CA TYR A 69 -4.77 3.54 15.78
C TYR A 69 -4.55 3.02 17.19
N ALA A 70 -3.75 1.98 17.33
CA ALA A 70 -3.33 1.45 18.62
C ALA A 70 -1.91 1.92 18.92
N ASN A 71 -1.70 2.50 20.09
CA ASN A 71 -0.36 2.81 20.58
C ASN A 71 -0.35 2.76 22.11
N ARG A 72 0.82 2.93 22.73
CA ARG A 72 0.97 3.03 24.19
C ARG A 72 1.38 4.45 24.56
N PHE A 73 0.91 4.94 25.69
CA PHE A 73 1.40 6.19 26.29
C PHE A 73 1.72 5.96 27.76
N VAL A 74 2.63 6.77 28.31
CA VAL A 74 2.96 6.74 29.73
C VAL A 74 2.29 7.95 30.39
N PRO A 75 1.32 7.76 31.31
CA PRO A 75 0.71 8.87 32.07
C PRO A 75 1.75 9.67 32.85
N ASP A 76 1.53 10.97 33.03
CA ASP A 76 2.50 11.82 33.75
C ASP A 76 2.62 11.44 35.24
N ASP A 77 1.53 10.99 35.86
CA ASP A 77 1.56 10.48 37.24
C ASP A 77 2.45 9.24 37.36
N GLU A 78 2.45 8.37 36.34
CA GLU A 78 3.28 7.17 36.30
C GLU A 78 4.75 7.50 36.03
N LYS A 79 5.03 8.54 35.24
CA LYS A 79 6.40 9.09 35.10
C LYS A 79 6.90 9.67 36.42
N LYS A 80 6.01 10.32 37.19
CA LYS A 80 6.36 10.91 38.49
C LYS A 80 6.63 9.81 39.53
N ARG A 81 5.78 8.78 39.60
CA ARG A 81 5.99 7.58 40.43
C ARG A 81 7.33 6.93 40.12
N ALA A 82 7.61 6.66 38.84
CA ALA A 82 8.87 6.07 38.39
C ALA A 82 10.11 6.90 38.82
N ARG A 83 10.01 8.23 38.82
CA ARG A 83 11.08 9.12 39.32
C ARG A 83 11.25 9.05 40.84
N GLU A 84 10.16 8.86 41.59
CA GLU A 84 10.17 8.84 43.06
C GLU A 84 10.54 7.46 43.63
N THR A 85 10.13 6.37 42.97
CA THR A 85 10.37 4.99 43.44
C THR A 85 11.57 4.31 42.77
N GLY A 86 12.10 4.87 41.68
CA GLY A 86 13.14 4.24 40.87
C GLY A 86 12.67 3.05 40.02
N GLU A 87 11.35 2.79 40.00
CA GLU A 87 10.75 1.74 39.17
C GLU A 87 10.51 2.20 37.73
N ASN A 88 10.35 1.25 36.80
CA ASN A 88 10.03 1.56 35.41
C ASN A 88 8.60 2.11 35.26
N ALA A 89 8.44 3.18 34.47
CA ALA A 89 7.13 3.76 34.19
C ALA A 89 6.27 2.82 33.32
N GLN A 90 5.07 2.49 33.78
CA GLN A 90 4.16 1.62 33.04
C GLN A 90 3.48 2.35 31.87
N ALA A 91 3.57 1.75 30.68
CA ALA A 91 2.92 2.27 29.48
C ALA A 91 1.50 1.68 29.31
N MET A 92 0.49 2.54 29.33
CA MET A 92 -0.91 2.17 29.13
C MET A 92 -1.23 2.08 27.63
N PRO A 93 -1.79 0.94 27.13
CA PRO A 93 -2.25 0.83 25.76
C PRO A 93 -3.52 1.68 25.55
N PHE A 94 -3.65 2.28 24.38
CA PHE A 94 -4.86 2.96 23.95
C PHE A 94 -5.22 2.61 22.51
N LEU A 95 -6.51 2.72 22.20
CA LEU A 95 -7.05 2.56 20.86
C LEU A 95 -7.83 3.82 20.50
N LYS A 96 -7.40 4.52 19.45
CA LYS A 96 -8.08 5.71 18.94
C LYS A 96 -8.71 5.41 17.59
N ARG A 97 -10.00 5.73 17.46
CA ARG A 97 -10.71 5.66 16.17
C ARG A 97 -10.55 6.96 15.41
N PHE A 98 -10.37 6.86 14.11
CA PHE A 98 -10.33 7.98 13.19
C PHE A 98 -11.26 7.72 12.00
N THR A 99 -11.82 8.79 11.45
CA THR A 99 -12.64 8.72 10.23
C THR A 99 -11.82 9.25 9.06
N VAL A 100 -11.71 8.44 8.02
CA VAL A 100 -11.03 8.78 6.77
C VAL A 100 -12.00 8.70 5.59
N PHE A 101 -11.70 9.42 4.54
CA PHE A 101 -12.46 9.52 3.30
C PHE A 101 -11.52 9.15 2.16
N ASN A 102 -12.04 8.45 1.16
CA ASN A 102 -11.29 8.24 -0.07
C ASN A 102 -11.16 9.59 -0.80
N ILE A 103 -10.07 9.82 -1.52
CA ILE A 103 -9.87 11.06 -2.28
C ILE A 103 -10.99 11.29 -3.30
N GLU A 104 -11.62 10.22 -3.79
CA GLU A 104 -12.75 10.27 -4.72
C GLU A 104 -14.00 10.88 -4.08
N GLN A 105 -14.07 10.94 -2.75
CA GLN A 105 -15.16 11.57 -1.99
C GLN A 105 -14.94 13.09 -1.79
N CYS A 106 -13.82 13.62 -2.28
CA CYS A 106 -13.43 15.00 -2.08
C CYS A 106 -13.42 15.77 -3.41
N ASP A 107 -13.77 17.04 -3.35
CA ASP A 107 -13.66 17.98 -4.47
C ASP A 107 -12.53 18.99 -4.19
N GLY A 108 -11.88 19.48 -5.24
CA GLY A 108 -10.85 20.53 -5.14
C GLY A 108 -9.51 20.08 -4.53
N LEU A 109 -9.24 18.77 -4.49
CA LEU A 109 -7.92 18.27 -4.10
C LEU A 109 -6.89 18.50 -5.24
N PRO A 110 -5.62 18.80 -4.92
CA PRO A 110 -4.56 18.97 -5.93
C PRO A 110 -4.33 17.69 -6.73
N ASP A 111 -3.93 17.83 -8.00
CA ASP A 111 -3.69 16.70 -8.91
C ASP A 111 -2.59 15.74 -8.43
N GLU A 112 -1.64 16.21 -7.60
CA GLU A 112 -0.63 15.35 -6.95
C GLU A 112 -1.26 14.32 -5.99
N VAL A 113 -2.42 14.66 -5.43
CA VAL A 113 -3.22 13.82 -4.53
C VAL A 113 -4.21 12.96 -5.32
N ALA A 114 -4.68 13.43 -6.48
CA ALA A 114 -5.51 12.69 -7.43
C ALA A 114 -4.79 11.46 -8.02
N PRO A 115 -5.50 10.43 -8.50
CA PRO A 115 -4.85 9.28 -9.11
C PRO A 115 -4.21 9.67 -10.44
N LEU A 116 -2.90 9.82 -10.43
CA LEU A 116 -2.12 9.54 -11.63
C LEU A 116 -2.24 8.03 -11.85
N SER A 117 -3.11 7.63 -12.78
CA SER A 117 -2.92 6.36 -13.47
C SER A 117 -1.54 6.46 -14.11
N PRO A 118 -0.52 5.70 -13.67
CA PRO A 118 0.80 5.86 -14.24
C PRO A 118 0.72 5.59 -15.75
N PRO A 119 1.42 6.38 -16.58
CA PRO A 119 1.52 6.06 -18.00
C PRO A 119 2.06 4.63 -18.14
N PRO A 120 1.64 3.88 -19.19
CA PRO A 120 2.17 2.55 -19.43
C PRO A 120 3.70 2.62 -19.45
N PRO A 121 4.39 1.72 -18.73
CA PRO A 121 5.82 1.83 -18.56
C PRO A 121 6.52 1.67 -19.92
N ALA A 122 7.57 2.48 -20.14
CA ALA A 122 8.37 2.43 -21.37
C ALA A 122 9.14 1.11 -21.54
N SER A 123 9.25 0.32 -20.46
CA SER A 123 9.83 -1.01 -20.41
C SER A 123 8.79 -2.00 -19.86
N LEU A 124 8.76 -3.22 -20.39
CA LEU A 124 7.92 -4.31 -19.87
C LEU A 124 8.38 -4.78 -18.47
N ILE A 125 9.60 -4.43 -18.06
CA ILE A 125 10.15 -4.71 -16.74
C ILE A 125 10.09 -3.44 -15.90
N GLU A 126 9.41 -3.50 -14.75
CA GLU A 126 9.31 -2.37 -13.84
C GLU A 126 10.67 -2.11 -13.16
N PRO A 127 11.16 -0.85 -13.09
CA PRO A 127 12.47 -0.54 -12.52
C PRO A 127 12.69 -1.06 -11.08
N ARG A 128 11.61 -1.15 -10.30
CA ARG A 128 11.65 -1.72 -8.93
C ARG A 128 11.93 -3.22 -8.92
N VAL A 129 11.35 -3.95 -9.86
CA VAL A 129 11.58 -5.39 -10.01
C VAL A 129 13.01 -5.63 -10.49
N GLU A 130 13.49 -4.84 -11.45
CA GLU A 130 14.88 -4.90 -11.92
C GLU A 130 15.88 -4.61 -10.79
N ALA A 131 15.62 -3.58 -9.98
CA ALA A 131 16.46 -3.24 -8.84
C ALA A 131 16.48 -4.36 -7.79
N LEU A 132 15.33 -5.00 -7.53
CA LEU A 132 15.24 -6.13 -6.60
C LEU A 132 16.02 -7.34 -7.10
N ILE A 133 15.87 -7.71 -8.38
CA ILE A 133 16.65 -8.80 -9.01
C ILE A 133 18.15 -8.51 -8.91
N LYS A 134 18.60 -7.28 -9.18
CA LYS A 134 20.02 -6.91 -9.05
C LYS A 134 20.50 -7.00 -7.60
N ALA A 135 19.64 -6.67 -6.63
CA ALA A 135 19.99 -6.70 -5.22
C ALA A 135 20.15 -8.12 -4.66
N THR A 136 19.52 -9.15 -5.26
CA THR A 136 19.71 -10.54 -4.83
C THR A 136 21.09 -11.08 -5.20
N GLY A 137 21.74 -10.50 -6.22
CA GLY A 137 23.05 -10.95 -6.70
C GLY A 137 23.05 -12.29 -7.44
N ILE A 138 21.88 -12.87 -7.69
CA ILE A 138 21.71 -14.14 -8.40
C ILE A 138 22.00 -13.98 -9.90
N ASP A 139 22.50 -15.03 -10.55
CA ASP A 139 22.60 -15.07 -12.01
C ASP A 139 21.19 -15.19 -12.62
N PHE A 140 20.65 -14.05 -13.06
CA PHE A 140 19.29 -13.96 -13.61
C PHE A 140 19.33 -13.84 -15.14
N ARG A 141 18.76 -14.84 -15.82
CA ARG A 141 18.82 -14.99 -17.28
C ARG A 141 17.44 -14.88 -17.89
N ILE A 142 17.33 -14.05 -18.93
CA ILE A 142 16.09 -13.87 -19.70
C ILE A 142 16.23 -14.63 -21.03
N GLY A 143 15.35 -15.59 -21.27
CA GLY A 143 15.35 -16.42 -22.47
C GLY A 143 14.66 -17.76 -22.28
N GLY A 144 14.54 -18.54 -23.36
CA GLY A 144 13.83 -19.82 -23.34
C GLY A 144 12.31 -19.68 -23.20
N ASP A 145 11.65 -20.80 -22.94
CA ASP A 145 10.19 -20.95 -22.89
C ASP A 145 9.65 -21.31 -21.51
N ARG A 146 10.53 -21.48 -20.50
CA ARG A 146 10.18 -21.88 -19.14
C ARG A 146 10.89 -21.04 -18.10
N ALA A 147 10.20 -20.82 -16.99
CA ALA A 147 10.76 -20.22 -15.78
C ALA A 147 11.17 -21.30 -14.78
N PHE A 148 12.38 -21.21 -14.23
CA PHE A 148 12.86 -22.12 -13.19
C PHE A 148 14.10 -21.56 -12.48
N TYR A 149 14.21 -21.85 -11.19
CA TYR A 149 15.49 -21.84 -10.47
C TYR A 149 16.25 -23.16 -10.68
N MET A 150 17.57 -23.08 -10.90
CA MET A 150 18.46 -24.24 -11.08
C MET A 150 19.47 -24.32 -9.92
N PRO A 151 19.16 -25.08 -8.84
CA PRO A 151 19.99 -25.10 -7.63
C PRO A 151 21.46 -25.49 -7.83
N PRO A 152 21.81 -26.49 -8.67
CA PRO A 152 23.21 -26.90 -8.83
C PRO A 152 24.12 -25.84 -9.46
N TYR A 153 23.55 -24.87 -10.19
CA TYR A 153 24.28 -23.84 -10.92
C TYR A 153 23.92 -22.42 -10.45
N ASP A 154 23.10 -22.31 -9.42
CA ASP A 154 22.65 -21.09 -8.76
C ASP A 154 22.22 -19.95 -9.72
N TYR A 155 21.35 -20.29 -10.67
CA TYR A 155 20.79 -19.32 -11.59
C TYR A 155 19.27 -19.46 -11.72
N VAL A 156 18.63 -18.34 -12.04
CA VAL A 156 17.21 -18.27 -12.40
C VAL A 156 17.11 -18.02 -13.90
N GLN A 157 16.31 -18.83 -14.59
CA GLN A 157 15.93 -18.62 -15.98
C GLN A 157 14.47 -18.20 -16.04
N VAL A 158 14.15 -17.16 -16.80
CA VAL A 158 12.76 -16.72 -17.03
C VAL A 158 12.56 -16.40 -18.51
N PRO A 159 11.39 -16.70 -19.11
CA PRO A 159 11.13 -16.34 -20.49
C PRO A 159 11.14 -14.81 -20.69
N PRO A 160 11.29 -14.31 -21.93
CA PRO A 160 11.17 -12.89 -22.21
C PRO A 160 9.80 -12.32 -21.77
N PRO A 161 9.73 -11.06 -21.27
CA PRO A 161 8.45 -10.44 -20.89
C PRO A 161 7.39 -10.46 -21.98
N GLN A 162 7.79 -10.45 -23.25
CA GLN A 162 6.91 -10.54 -24.42
C GLN A 162 6.19 -11.88 -24.55
N ALA A 163 6.66 -12.93 -23.86
CA ALA A 163 6.02 -14.24 -23.84
C ALA A 163 4.78 -14.28 -22.92
N PHE A 164 4.53 -13.23 -22.14
CA PHE A 164 3.42 -13.12 -21.20
C PHE A 164 2.35 -12.15 -21.72
N PHE A 165 1.08 -12.45 -21.44
CA PHE A 165 -0.06 -11.62 -21.86
C PHE A 165 -0.08 -10.28 -21.14
N GLU A 166 0.26 -10.26 -19.85
CA GLU A 166 0.35 -9.06 -19.04
C GLU A 166 1.75 -8.94 -18.38
N PRO A 167 2.34 -7.73 -18.32
CA PRO A 167 3.62 -7.53 -17.65
C PRO A 167 3.66 -8.05 -16.21
N ILE A 168 2.53 -7.92 -15.48
CA ILE A 168 2.42 -8.36 -14.09
C ILE A 168 2.61 -9.88 -13.92
N ASP A 169 2.23 -10.67 -14.91
CA ASP A 169 2.40 -12.13 -14.87
C ASP A 169 3.87 -12.51 -14.99
N TRP A 170 4.63 -11.75 -15.78
CA TRP A 170 6.08 -11.88 -15.86
C TRP A 170 6.73 -11.53 -14.52
N HIS A 171 6.37 -10.39 -13.89
CA HIS A 171 6.94 -10.00 -12.59
C HIS A 171 6.65 -11.02 -11.51
N ARG A 172 5.42 -11.55 -11.44
CA ARG A 172 5.06 -12.63 -10.49
C ARG A 172 5.92 -13.87 -10.69
N THR A 173 6.08 -14.30 -11.94
CA THR A 173 6.87 -15.49 -12.27
C THR A 173 8.34 -15.29 -11.91
N ALA A 174 8.92 -14.15 -12.30
CA ALA A 174 10.31 -13.82 -11.99
C ALA A 174 10.59 -13.78 -10.49
N LEU A 175 9.68 -13.19 -9.70
CA LEU A 175 9.83 -13.09 -8.25
C LEU A 175 9.56 -14.42 -7.53
N HIS A 176 8.66 -15.26 -8.06
CA HIS A 176 8.40 -16.58 -7.49
C HIS A 176 9.63 -17.49 -7.55
N GLU A 177 10.38 -17.44 -8.65
CA GLU A 177 11.61 -18.23 -8.83
C GLU A 177 12.79 -17.71 -8.00
N LEU A 178 12.72 -16.48 -7.48
CA LEU A 178 13.76 -15.90 -6.61
C LEU A 178 13.65 -16.33 -5.14
N GLY A 179 12.50 -16.84 -4.71
CA GLY A 179 12.23 -17.24 -3.32
C GLY A 179 11.33 -16.29 -2.55
#